data_AF-A0A6M3KJX2-F1
#
_entry.id   AF-A0A6M3KJX2-F1
#
_cell.length_a   1.000
_cell.length_b   1.000
_cell.length_c   1.000
_cell.angle_alpha   90.00
_cell.angle_beta   90.00
_cell.angle_gamma   90.00
#
_symmetry.space_group_name_H-M   'P 1'
#
loop_
_entity.id
_entity.type
_entity.pdbx_description
1 polymer ?
#
loop_
_entity_poly.entity_id
_entity_poly.type
_entity_poly.pdbx_seq_one_letter_code
_entity_poly.pdbx_strand_id
1 'polypeptide(L)' 'MKYSDRINILTREIPMGGRNLTSTEQKRIRAAGYPCGRWFVDRVYASPNHGTLYKPCRTGGMDHAGIYVETI' A
#
# COMPACT_ATOMS: atom_id res chain seq x y z
N MET A 1 17.09 -9.08 -2.91
CA MET A 1 15.88 -8.47 -2.32
C MET A 1 14.69 -9.36 -2.68
N LYS A 2 14.12 -10.11 -1.73
CA LYS A 2 12.82 -10.75 -1.97
C LYS A 2 11.80 -9.63 -2.12
N TYR A 3 11.10 -9.55 -3.25
CA TYR A 3 9.89 -8.73 -3.36
C TYR A 3 8.84 -9.38 -2.45
N SER A 4 8.85 -8.99 -1.18
CA SER A 4 8.07 -9.61 -0.12
C SER A 4 6.59 -9.21 -0.28
N ASP A 5 5.81 -10.13 -0.85
CA ASP A 5 4.36 -10.08 -0.99
C ASP A 5 3.79 -9.06 -1.99
N ARG A 6 3.14 -9.60 -3.04
CA ARG A 6 2.26 -8.87 -3.96
C ARG A 6 0.80 -9.15 -3.59
N ILE A 7 -0.01 -8.12 -3.44
CA ILE A 7 -1.40 -8.27 -2.96
C ILE A 7 -2.36 -7.40 -3.75
N ASN A 8 -3.44 -8.02 -4.22
CA ASN A 8 -4.48 -7.36 -5.01
C ASN A 8 -5.50 -6.77 -4.05
N ILE A 9 -5.23 -5.57 -3.53
CA ILE A 9 -6.13 -4.91 -2.57
C ILE A 9 -6.76 -3.65 -3.14
N LEU A 10 -6.13 -2.98 -4.12
CA LEU A 10 -6.53 -1.64 -4.52
C LEU A 10 -7.90 -1.67 -5.19
N THR A 11 -8.78 -0.75 -4.79
CA THR A 11 -10.13 -0.59 -5.36
C THR A 11 -10.18 0.51 -6.42
N ARG A 12 -9.11 1.29 -6.57
CA ARG A 12 -8.98 2.40 -7.51
C ARG A 12 -7.52 2.71 -7.76
N GLU A 13 -7.28 3.40 -8.86
CA GLU A 13 -5.95 3.89 -9.25
C GLU A 13 -5.27 4.75 -8.16
N ILE A 14 -3.95 4.82 -8.27
CA ILE A 14 -3.10 5.63 -7.42
C ILE A 14 -2.76 6.92 -8.19
N PRO A 15 -3.09 8.11 -7.64
CA PRO A 15 -2.71 9.37 -8.26
C PRO A 15 -1.18 9.56 -8.21
N MET A 16 -0.66 10.52 -8.99
CA MET A 16 0.74 10.91 -8.86
C MET A 16 1.05 11.36 -7.43
N GLY A 17 2.12 10.83 -6.86
CA GLY A 17 2.53 11.10 -5.48
C GLY A 17 1.84 10.25 -4.42
N GLY A 18 0.92 9.33 -4.78
CA GLY A 18 0.34 8.36 -3.85
C GLY A 18 -0.92 8.83 -3.11
N ARG A 19 -1.47 7.95 -2.26
CA ARG A 19 -2.65 8.24 -1.43
C ARG A 19 -2.72 7.33 -0.20
N ASN A 20 -3.57 7.70 0.76
CA ASN A 20 -3.95 6.76 1.81
C ASN A 20 -4.83 5.63 1.25
N LEU A 21 -4.72 4.44 1.86
CA LEU A 21 -5.66 3.36 1.63
C LEU A 21 -7.07 3.73 2.15
N THR A 22 -8.08 3.38 1.37
CA THR A 22 -9.49 3.48 1.77
C THR A 22 -9.83 2.47 2.86
N SER A 23 -10.96 2.65 3.55
CA SER A 23 -11.44 1.71 4.56
C SER A 23 -11.59 0.28 4.02
N THR A 24 -11.97 0.12 2.74
CA THR A 24 -12.09 -1.20 2.09
C THR A 24 -10.73 -1.83 1.84
N GLU A 25 -9.76 -1.07 1.32
CA GLU A 25 -8.39 -1.54 1.08
C GLU A 25 -7.69 -1.89 2.40
N GLN A 26 -7.95 -1.14 3.47
CA GLN A 26 -7.46 -1.45 4.82
C GLN A 26 -8.07 -2.74 5.38
N LYS A 27 -9.33 -3.07 5.08
CA LYS A 27 -9.92 -4.36 5.45
C LYS A 27 -9.25 -5.51 4.71
N ARG A 28 -8.95 -5.34 3.43
CA ARG A 28 -8.28 -6.34 2.59
C ARG A 28 -6.84 -6.60 3.03
N ILE A 29 -6.09 -5.54 3.32
CA ILE A 29 -4.70 -5.72 3.80
C ILE A 29 -4.66 -6.40 5.17
N ARG A 30 -5.64 -6.13 6.05
CA ARG A 30 -5.81 -6.84 7.31
C ARG A 30 -6.13 -8.32 7.09
N ALA A 31 -7.02 -8.63 6.16
CA ALA A 31 -7.35 -10.01 5.79
C ALA A 31 -6.14 -10.76 5.21
N ALA A 32 -5.21 -10.04 4.57
CA ALA A 32 -3.93 -10.58 4.12
C ALA A 32 -2.87 -10.74 5.23
N GLY A 33 -3.22 -10.46 6.49
CA GLY A 33 -2.34 -10.69 7.65
C GLY A 33 -1.49 -9.49 8.09
N TYR A 34 -1.65 -8.33 7.45
CA TYR A 34 -0.90 -7.13 7.85
C TYR A 34 -1.61 -6.36 8.95
N PRO A 35 -0.87 -5.73 9.87
CA PRO A 35 -1.45 -5.02 10.99
C PRO A 35 -2.33 -3.85 10.53
N CYS A 36 -3.42 -3.62 11.28
CA CYS A 36 -4.28 -2.46 11.11
C CYS A 36 -3.47 -1.18 11.38
N GLY A 37 -3.63 -0.19 10.51
CA GLY A 37 -2.94 1.08 10.66
C GLY A 37 -3.28 2.06 9.55
N ARG A 38 -2.75 3.28 9.68
CA ARG A 38 -2.75 4.23 8.58
C ARG A 38 -1.78 3.68 7.53
N TRP A 39 -2.24 3.43 6.32
CA TRP A 39 -1.39 2.92 5.24
C TRP A 39 -1.37 3.94 4.11
N PHE A 40 -0.18 4.22 3.61
CA PHE A 40 0.03 5.06 2.43
C PHE A 40 0.50 4.18 1.29
N VAL A 41 -0.12 4.32 0.12
CA VAL A 41 0.33 3.69 -1.11
C VAL A 41 0.97 4.76 -1.98
N ASP A 42 2.24 4.58 -2.31
CA ASP A 42 2.91 5.40 -3.32
C ASP A 42 2.81 4.73 -4.68
N ARG A 43 2.61 5.53 -5.72
CA ARG A 43 2.45 5.05 -7.08
C ARG A 43 3.82 4.62 -7.61
N VAL A 44 3.91 3.45 -8.21
CA VAL A 44 5.08 3.13 -9.03
C VAL A 44 5.00 3.94 -10.31
N TYR A 45 5.97 4.83 -10.53
CA TYR A 45 5.95 5.96 -11.48
C TYR A 45 5.33 5.67 -12.87
N ALA A 46 5.46 4.44 -13.39
CA ALA A 46 4.93 4.04 -14.70
C ALA A 46 3.51 3.40 -14.69
N SER A 47 2.94 3.10 -13.52
CA SER A 47 1.72 2.28 -13.41
C SER A 47 0.72 2.86 -12.40
N PRO A 48 -0.42 3.42 -12.83
CA PRO A 48 -1.46 3.91 -11.90
C PRO A 48 -2.10 2.78 -11.08
N ASN A 49 -1.97 1.55 -11.57
CA ASN A 49 -2.54 0.35 -10.98
C ASN A 49 -1.59 -0.37 -10.04
N HIS A 50 -0.36 0.11 -9.89
CA HIS A 50 0.66 -0.53 -9.09
C HIS A 50 1.26 0.45 -8.09
N GLY A 51 1.40 0.01 -6.85
CA GLY A 51 1.94 0.83 -5.79
C GLY A 51 2.72 0.06 -4.76
N THR A 52 3.42 0.82 -3.94
CA THR A 52 4.19 0.30 -2.82
C THR A 52 3.63 0.85 -1.54
N LEU A 53 3.46 -0.02 -0.53
CA LEU A 53 2.91 0.40 0.74
C LEU A 53 3.96 0.87 1.72
N TYR A 54 3.57 1.92 2.43
CA TYR A 54 4.30 2.50 3.53
C TYR A 54 3.42 2.54 4.77
N LYS A 55 4.04 2.23 5.91
CA LYS A 55 3.42 2.34 7.23
C LYS A 55 3.99 3.56 7.96
N PRO A 56 3.22 4.25 8.80
CA PRO A 56 3.72 5.34 9.62
C PRO A 56 4.79 4.83 10.58
N CYS A 57 5.90 5.55 10.65
CA CYS A 57 6.96 5.28 11.61
C CYS A 57 6.63 5.91 12.97
N ARG A 58 7.05 5.27 14.06
CA ARG A 58 6.87 5.80 15.43
C ARG A 58 7.60 7.12 15.66
N THR A 59 8.70 7.36 14.95
CA THR A 59 9.56 8.54 15.08
C THR A 59 9.18 9.68 14.13
N GLY A 60 8.04 9.55 13.43
CA GLY A 60 7.63 10.45 12.34
C GLY A 60 8.09 9.94 10.97
N GLY A 61 7.31 10.23 9.93
CA GLY A 61 7.55 9.76 8.58
C GLY A 61 6.87 8.41 8.25
N MET A 62 7.31 7.80 7.15
CA MET A 62 6.72 6.61 6.54
C MET A 62 7.82 5.57 6.26
N ASP A 63 7.71 4.39 6.85
CA ASP A 63 8.60 3.26 6.61
C ASP A 63 8.09 2.41 5.46
N HIS A 64 8.99 2.05 4.55
CA HIS A 64 8.70 1.12 3.46
C HIS A 64 8.32 -0.26 4.04
N ALA A 65 7.10 -0.71 3.78
CA ALA A 65 6.61 -1.97 4.35
C ALA A 65 7.04 -3.20 3.55
N GLY A 66 7.65 -3.01 2.37
CA GLY A 66 8.06 -4.12 1.50
C GLY A 66 6.93 -4.69 0.65
N ILE A 67 5.69 -4.23 0.85
CA ILE A 67 4.49 -4.80 0.23
C ILE A 67 4.17 -4.07 -1.07
N TYR A 68 4.04 -4.85 -2.14
CA TYR A 68 3.59 -4.35 -3.43
C TYR A 68 2.11 -4.61 -3.60
N VAL A 69 1.37 -3.63 -4.12
CA VAL A 69 -0.08 -3.70 -4.27
C VAL A 69 -0.53 -3.35 -5.67
N GLU A 70 -1.58 -4.01 -6.10
CA GLU A 70 -2.21 -3.73 -7.40
C GLU A 70 -3.74 -3.67 -7.34
N THR A 71 -4.34 -3.03 -8.35
CA THR A 71 -5.79 -3.02 -8.55
C THR A 71 -6.29 -4.40 -8.93
N ILE A 72 -7.41 -4.79 -8.30
CA ILE A 72 -8.15 -6.01 -8.64
C ILE A 72 -8.83 -5.85 -10.00
#